data_AF-A0A9N7RGE7-F1
#
_entry.id   AF-A0A9N7RGE7-F1
#
_cell.length_a   1.000
_cell.length_b   1.000
_cell.length_c   1.000
_cell.angle_alpha   90.00
_cell.angle_beta   90.00
_cell.angle_gamma   90.00
#
_symmetry.space_group_name_H-M   'P 1'
#
loop_
_entity.id
_entity.type
_entity.pdbx_description
1 polymer ?
#
loop_
_entity_poly.entity_id
_entity_poly.type
_entity_poly.pdbx_seq_one_letter_code
_entity_poly.pdbx_strand_id
1 'polypeptide(L)'
;MASFHVRSNSFPSQSHPTAKAVEDHLERLKASQAASTSSICKNLASLRDLHEGINDMIQTPSVQQELAHLQNENWTNELLEGSLRLVDLCGFSRDVLCLTKESIQALQSSIRRQADDLNAYAASRKKVNKMVNKYIKNLMTTNQNSSPLSPIGKILKEAESIDLSILKSLLVVLSGQKDTPTKKSWSTLLSKFTQSTSRVHSEVDQESGDMDLSSLRIHKSAKNMDSKTMLMQLRASEMLIQEIEECLEALFRSLVRTRVSLLNVISH
;
A
#
# COMPACT_ATOMS: atom_id res chain seq x y z
N MET A 1 -12.45 -19.26 -62.46
CA MET A 1 -11.90 -18.16 -61.62
C MET A 1 -12.31 -18.42 -60.19
N ALA A 2 -11.39 -18.87 -59.34
CA ALA A 2 -11.66 -19.07 -57.91
C ALA A 2 -11.36 -17.75 -57.17
N SER A 3 -12.38 -17.21 -56.53
CA SER A 3 -12.28 -16.02 -55.67
C SER A 3 -11.60 -16.40 -54.36
N PHE A 4 -10.36 -15.98 -54.16
CA PHE A 4 -9.66 -16.13 -52.89
C PHE A 4 -10.17 -15.07 -51.90
N HIS A 5 -10.95 -15.50 -50.92
CA HIS A 5 -11.27 -14.69 -49.74
C HIS A 5 -10.03 -14.59 -48.85
N VAL A 6 -9.35 -13.45 -48.90
CA VAL A 6 -8.33 -13.09 -47.92
C VAL A 6 -9.07 -12.84 -46.59
N ARG A 7 -8.92 -13.75 -45.63
CA ARG A 7 -9.35 -13.54 -44.25
C ARG A 7 -8.25 -12.74 -43.56
N SER A 8 -8.56 -11.49 -43.20
CA SER A 8 -7.68 -10.67 -42.37
C SER A 8 -7.52 -11.33 -41.00
N ASN A 9 -6.29 -11.72 -40.67
CA ASN A 9 -5.93 -12.13 -39.33
C ASN A 9 -5.81 -10.86 -38.47
N SER A 10 -6.85 -10.52 -37.74
CA SER A 10 -6.77 -9.52 -36.67
C SER A 10 -5.86 -10.07 -35.58
N PHE A 11 -4.64 -9.54 -35.49
CA PHE A 11 -3.78 -9.73 -34.32
C PHE A 11 -4.52 -9.26 -33.07
N PRO A 12 -4.38 -9.94 -31.92
CA PRO A 12 -4.93 -9.43 -30.67
C PRO A 12 -4.45 -7.99 -30.46
N SER A 13 -5.38 -7.09 -30.19
CA SER A 13 -5.14 -5.68 -29.95
C SER A 13 -4.06 -5.53 -28.87
N GLN A 14 -2.90 -5.04 -29.27
CA GLN A 14 -1.77 -4.80 -28.38
C GLN A 14 -2.17 -3.75 -27.34
N SER A 15 -1.97 -4.03 -26.05
CA SER A 15 -2.25 -3.08 -24.97
C SER A 15 -1.55 -1.75 -25.25
N HIS A 16 -2.22 -0.62 -24.98
CA HIS A 16 -1.64 0.70 -25.18
C HIS A 16 -0.30 0.82 -24.42
N PRO A 17 0.76 1.43 -24.98
CA PRO A 17 2.09 1.44 -24.36
C PRO A 17 2.11 1.92 -22.90
N THR A 18 1.28 2.91 -22.55
CA THR A 18 1.16 3.42 -21.17
C THR A 18 0.49 2.42 -20.24
N ALA A 19 -0.58 1.74 -20.68
CA ALA A 19 -1.23 0.68 -19.90
C ALA A 19 -0.28 -0.50 -19.65
N LYS A 20 0.49 -0.89 -20.67
CA LYS A 20 1.48 -1.97 -20.53
C LYS A 20 2.58 -1.61 -19.54
N ALA A 21 3.05 -0.36 -19.53
CA ALA A 21 4.04 0.10 -18.56
C ALA A 21 3.52 0.03 -17.10
N VAL A 22 2.24 0.34 -16.88
CA VAL A 22 1.59 0.21 -15.57
C VAL A 22 1.47 -1.27 -15.18
N GLU A 23 1.02 -2.14 -16.08
CA GLU A 23 0.95 -3.59 -15.86
C GLU A 23 2.32 -4.18 -15.46
N ASP A 24 3.37 -3.85 -16.21
CA ASP A 24 4.73 -4.33 -15.93
C ASP A 24 5.24 -3.84 -14.57
N HIS A 25 4.84 -2.62 -14.15
CA HIS A 25 5.16 -2.11 -12.82
C HIS A 25 4.40 -2.87 -11.73
N LEU A 26 3.11 -3.17 -11.92
CA LEU A 26 2.32 -3.97 -10.99
C LEU A 26 2.91 -5.38 -10.82
N GLU A 27 3.32 -6.03 -11.91
CA GLU A 27 3.98 -7.35 -11.88
C GLU A 27 5.28 -7.31 -11.07
N ARG A 28 6.11 -6.29 -11.29
CA ARG A 28 7.36 -6.09 -10.54
C ARG A 28 7.10 -5.88 -9.05
N LEU A 29 6.10 -5.07 -8.70
CA LEU A 29 5.71 -4.82 -7.32
C LEU A 29 5.23 -6.11 -6.64
N LYS A 30 4.40 -6.92 -7.30
CA LYS A 30 3.96 -8.23 -6.80
C LYS A 30 5.14 -9.17 -6.55
N ALA A 31 6.07 -9.26 -7.51
CA ALA A 31 7.26 -10.10 -7.37
C ALA A 31 8.11 -9.66 -6.18
N SER A 32 8.31 -8.34 -5.99
CA SER A 32 9.06 -7.80 -4.85
C SER A 32 8.39 -8.07 -3.49
N GLN A 33 7.06 -7.97 -3.42
CA GLN A 33 6.29 -8.32 -2.21
C GLN A 33 6.40 -9.81 -1.90
N ALA A 34 6.24 -10.67 -2.90
CA ALA A 34 6.32 -12.12 -2.73
C ALA A 34 7.69 -12.57 -2.19
N ALA A 35 8.76 -11.92 -2.66
CA ALA A 35 10.12 -12.20 -2.22
C ALA A 35 10.48 -11.54 -0.87
N SER A 36 9.64 -10.64 -0.34
CA SER A 36 9.94 -9.85 0.88
C SER A 36 11.29 -9.10 0.81
N THR A 37 11.68 -8.64 -0.38
CA THR A 37 13.01 -8.05 -0.64
C THR A 37 13.04 -6.52 -0.55
N SER A 38 11.89 -5.87 -0.41
CA SER A 38 11.76 -4.41 -0.45
C SER A 38 11.49 -3.79 0.91
N SER A 39 12.23 -2.72 1.21
CA SER A 39 11.96 -1.85 2.36
C SER A 39 10.63 -1.10 2.22
N ILE A 40 10.00 -0.73 3.32
CA ILE A 40 8.79 0.12 3.37
C ILE A 40 8.93 1.37 2.50
N CYS A 41 10.00 2.16 2.63
CA CYS A 41 10.18 3.39 1.85
C CYS A 41 10.26 3.12 0.35
N LYS A 42 11.00 2.08 -0.06
CA LYS A 42 11.01 1.63 -1.47
C LYS A 42 9.62 1.24 -1.96
N ASN A 43 8.84 0.52 -1.15
CA ASN A 43 7.46 0.16 -1.50
C ASN A 43 6.58 1.41 -1.68
N LEU A 44 6.65 2.37 -0.76
CA LEU A 44 5.90 3.63 -0.85
C LEU A 44 6.32 4.48 -2.06
N ALA A 45 7.63 4.55 -2.35
CA ALA A 45 8.15 5.22 -3.54
C ALA A 45 7.68 4.54 -4.84
N SER A 46 7.69 3.21 -4.89
CA SER A 46 7.16 2.46 -6.03
C SER A 46 5.65 2.64 -6.20
N LEU A 47 4.87 2.76 -5.11
CA LEU A 47 3.45 3.13 -5.22
C LEU A 47 3.28 4.53 -5.78
N ARG A 48 4.07 5.51 -5.34
CA ARG A 48 4.05 6.86 -5.91
C ARG A 48 4.27 6.82 -7.42
N ASP A 49 5.31 6.10 -7.85
CA ASP A 49 5.66 5.97 -9.28
C ASP A 49 4.58 5.21 -10.08
N LEU A 50 3.94 4.22 -9.46
CA LEU A 50 2.79 3.53 -10.02
C LEU A 50 1.62 4.49 -10.25
N HIS A 51 1.29 5.32 -9.26
CA HIS A 51 0.20 6.30 -9.38
C HIS A 51 0.49 7.42 -10.38
N GLU A 52 1.76 7.82 -10.53
CA GLU A 52 2.14 8.74 -11.62
C GLU A 52 1.93 8.08 -13.00
N GLY A 53 2.35 6.81 -13.16
CA GLY A 53 2.09 6.07 -14.40
C GLY A 53 0.60 5.83 -14.67
N ILE A 54 -0.20 5.58 -13.64
CA ILE A 54 -1.66 5.49 -13.74
C ILE A 54 -2.24 6.83 -14.18
N ASN A 55 -1.76 7.94 -13.63
CA ASN A 55 -2.18 9.27 -14.02
C ASN A 55 -1.88 9.55 -15.51
N ASP A 56 -0.68 9.21 -15.97
CA ASP A 56 -0.29 9.35 -17.39
C ASP A 56 -1.15 8.46 -18.31
N MET A 57 -1.46 7.24 -17.87
CA MET A 57 -2.37 6.34 -18.57
C MET A 57 -3.78 6.96 -18.67
N ILE A 58 -4.33 7.50 -17.57
CA ILE A 58 -5.66 8.13 -17.54
C ILE A 58 -5.73 9.36 -18.44
N GLN A 59 -4.62 10.10 -18.61
CA GLN A 59 -4.58 11.27 -19.50
C GLN A 59 -4.55 10.92 -21.00
N THR A 60 -4.41 9.64 -21.36
CA THR A 60 -4.41 9.21 -22.76
C THR A 60 -5.84 9.25 -23.34
N PRO A 61 -6.08 9.87 -24.53
CA PRO A 61 -7.42 10.01 -25.09
C PRO A 61 -8.22 8.71 -25.25
N SER A 62 -7.56 7.60 -25.63
CA SER A 62 -8.20 6.29 -25.75
C SER A 62 -8.70 5.75 -24.42
N VAL A 63 -7.92 5.95 -23.35
CA VAL A 63 -8.29 5.58 -21.98
C VAL A 63 -9.42 6.46 -21.46
N GLN A 64 -9.36 7.77 -21.72
CA GLN A 64 -10.44 8.68 -21.35
C GLN A 64 -11.76 8.30 -22.04
N GLN A 65 -11.70 7.97 -23.32
CA GLN A 65 -12.88 7.52 -24.06
C GLN A 65 -13.44 6.20 -23.52
N GLU A 66 -12.58 5.22 -23.22
CA GLU A 66 -13.00 3.96 -22.59
C GLU A 66 -13.65 4.21 -21.22
N LEU A 67 -13.03 5.03 -20.36
CA LEU A 67 -13.56 5.38 -19.04
C LEU A 67 -14.86 6.18 -19.10
N ALA A 68 -15.00 7.11 -20.04
CA ALA A 68 -16.22 7.89 -20.23
C ALA A 68 -17.39 7.01 -20.71
N HIS A 69 -17.13 6.03 -21.60
CA HIS A 69 -18.16 5.08 -22.02
C HIS A 69 -18.68 4.19 -20.87
N LEU A 70 -17.90 4.03 -19.79
CA LEU A 70 -18.27 3.24 -18.61
C LEU A 70 -19.06 4.04 -17.55
N GLN A 71 -19.37 5.32 -17.79
CA GLN A 71 -20.05 6.20 -16.83
C GLN A 71 -21.44 5.69 -16.36
N ASN A 72 -22.12 4.87 -17.17
CA ASN A 72 -23.45 4.34 -16.83
C ASN A 72 -23.39 3.04 -15.98
N GLU A 73 -22.21 2.59 -15.59
CA GLU A 73 -22.00 1.32 -14.89
C GLU A 73 -21.68 1.51 -13.41
N ASN A 74 -22.12 0.53 -12.60
CA ASN A 74 -21.85 0.45 -11.16
C ASN A 74 -20.34 0.51 -10.81
N TRP A 75 -19.50 0.16 -11.78
CA TRP A 75 -18.03 0.19 -11.72
C TRP A 75 -17.45 1.59 -11.48
N THR A 76 -18.03 2.63 -12.06
CA THR A 76 -17.50 4.00 -11.95
C THR A 76 -17.54 4.52 -10.51
N ASN A 77 -18.65 4.27 -9.81
CA ASN A 77 -18.77 4.56 -8.39
C ASN A 77 -17.81 3.71 -7.54
N GLU A 78 -17.63 2.43 -7.88
CA GLU A 78 -16.69 1.55 -7.18
C GLU A 78 -15.24 2.05 -7.30
N LEU A 79 -14.84 2.51 -8.49
CA LEU A 79 -13.51 3.06 -8.76
C LEU A 79 -13.29 4.37 -7.98
N LEU A 80 -14.26 5.28 -8.00
CA LEU A 80 -14.18 6.52 -7.24
C LEU A 80 -14.17 6.28 -5.73
N GLU A 81 -14.97 5.34 -5.24
CA GLU A 81 -14.96 4.95 -3.82
C GLU A 81 -13.63 4.28 -3.43
N GLY A 82 -13.09 3.43 -4.31
CA GLY A 82 -11.77 2.82 -4.14
C GLY A 82 -10.65 3.86 -4.03
N SER A 83 -10.62 4.83 -4.96
CA SER A 83 -9.63 5.92 -4.90
C SER A 83 -9.76 6.79 -3.64
N LEU A 84 -10.98 7.07 -3.18
CA LEU A 84 -11.20 7.80 -1.92
C LEU A 84 -10.66 7.01 -0.73
N ARG A 85 -11.00 5.72 -0.66
CA ARG A 85 -10.54 4.81 0.38
C ARG A 85 -9.02 4.73 0.46
N LEU A 86 -8.31 4.79 -0.67
CA LEU A 86 -6.84 4.85 -0.68
C LEU A 86 -6.30 6.15 -0.09
N VAL A 87 -6.88 7.30 -0.48
CA VAL A 87 -6.51 8.62 0.07
C VAL A 87 -6.74 8.64 1.58
N ASP A 88 -7.91 8.17 2.04
CA ASP A 88 -8.26 8.11 3.47
C ASP A 88 -7.33 7.17 4.26
N LEU A 89 -7.01 5.99 3.71
CA LEU A 89 -6.07 5.05 4.33
C LEU A 89 -4.65 5.63 4.42
N CYS A 90 -4.20 6.32 3.38
CA CYS A 90 -2.90 7.00 3.37
C CYS A 90 -2.87 8.16 4.39
N GLY A 91 -3.95 8.95 4.45
CA GLY A 91 -4.15 10.00 5.46
C GLY A 91 -4.10 9.44 6.89
N PHE A 92 -4.86 8.39 7.16
CA PHE A 92 -4.84 7.70 8.45
C PHE A 92 -3.44 7.14 8.81
N SER A 93 -2.69 6.65 7.81
CA SER A 93 -1.31 6.19 8.02
C SER A 93 -0.37 7.32 8.44
N ARG A 94 -0.53 8.53 7.87
CA ARG A 94 0.20 9.73 8.28
C ARG A 94 -0.14 10.13 9.72
N ASP A 95 -1.41 10.08 10.12
CA ASP A 95 -1.83 10.39 11.49
C ASP A 95 -1.23 9.41 12.51
N VAL A 96 -1.24 8.11 12.20
CA VAL A 96 -0.64 7.06 13.03
C VAL A 96 0.87 7.23 13.15
N LEU A 97 1.53 7.61 12.05
CA LEU A 97 2.96 7.91 12.05
C LEU A 97 3.28 9.12 12.94
N CYS A 98 2.49 10.18 12.85
CA CYS A 98 2.61 11.38 13.69
C CYS A 98 2.49 11.03 15.18
N LEU A 99 1.44 10.31 15.58
CA LEU A 99 1.26 9.84 16.96
C LEU A 99 2.43 8.97 17.46
N THR A 100 3.01 8.18 16.56
CA THR A 100 4.18 7.35 16.86
C THR A 100 5.41 8.22 17.11
N LYS A 101 5.66 9.22 16.26
CA LYS A 101 6.74 10.20 16.38
C LYS A 101 6.65 10.96 17.70
N GLU A 102 5.48 11.50 18.02
CA GLU A 102 5.22 12.22 19.28
C GLU A 102 5.50 11.35 20.50
N SER A 103 5.07 10.08 20.48
CA SER A 103 5.33 9.16 21.60
C SER A 103 6.83 8.87 21.80
N ILE A 104 7.60 8.78 20.71
CA ILE A 104 9.05 8.59 20.76
C ILE A 104 9.73 9.84 21.31
N GLN A 105 9.37 11.02 20.81
CA GLN A 105 9.94 12.29 21.26
C GLN A 105 9.63 12.58 22.74
N ALA A 106 8.41 12.26 23.20
CA ALA A 106 8.01 12.37 24.59
C ALA A 106 8.84 11.44 25.49
N LEU A 107 9.05 10.18 25.09
CA LEU A 107 9.88 9.24 25.83
C LEU A 107 11.35 9.68 25.85
N GLN A 108 11.91 10.11 24.72
CA GLN A 108 13.26 10.66 24.67
C GLN A 108 13.43 11.85 25.63
N SER A 109 12.45 12.76 25.66
CA SER A 109 12.45 13.93 26.54
C SER A 109 12.44 13.51 28.01
N SER A 110 11.60 12.54 28.36
CA SER A 110 11.51 12.00 29.73
C SER A 110 12.83 11.40 30.18
N ILE A 111 13.46 10.56 29.34
CA ILE A 111 14.77 9.96 29.65
C ILE A 111 15.85 11.03 29.85
N ARG A 112 15.89 12.07 29.00
CA ARG A 112 16.84 13.20 29.15
C ARG A 112 16.64 13.96 30.46
N ARG A 113 15.39 14.06 30.92
CA ARG A 113 15.03 14.68 32.21
C ARG A 113 15.20 13.74 33.40
N GLN A 114 15.74 12.54 33.18
CA GLN A 114 15.89 11.48 34.19
C GLN A 114 14.54 11.05 34.80
N ALA A 115 13.45 11.23 34.05
CA ALA A 115 12.12 10.71 34.38
C ALA A 115 11.90 9.36 33.67
N ASP A 116 11.26 8.43 34.36
CA ASP A 116 10.84 7.15 33.77
C ASP A 116 9.37 7.23 33.35
N ASP A 117 9.15 7.49 32.06
CA ASP A 117 7.80 7.53 31.46
C ASP A 117 7.55 6.40 30.46
N LEU A 118 8.21 5.25 30.67
CA LEU A 118 8.00 4.05 29.86
C LEU A 118 6.55 3.57 29.89
N ASN A 119 5.85 3.79 31.01
CA ASN A 119 4.45 3.42 31.16
C ASN A 119 3.52 4.27 30.28
N ALA A 120 3.71 5.59 30.19
CA ALA A 120 2.89 6.41 29.29
C ALA A 120 3.22 6.13 27.83
N TYR A 121 4.50 5.91 27.49
CA TYR A 121 4.88 5.43 26.16
C TYR A 121 4.14 4.13 25.82
N ALA A 122 4.21 3.11 26.68
CA ALA A 122 3.53 1.84 26.47
C ALA A 122 2.00 2.00 26.35
N ALA A 123 1.39 2.87 27.15
CA ALA A 123 -0.03 3.19 27.05
C ALA A 123 -0.40 3.86 25.71
N SER A 124 0.43 4.81 25.24
CA SER A 124 0.28 5.45 23.93
C SER A 124 0.37 4.42 22.80
N ARG A 125 1.39 3.54 22.82
CA ARG A 125 1.53 2.46 21.83
C ARG A 125 0.32 1.52 21.82
N LYS A 126 -0.23 1.17 22.99
CA LYS A 126 -1.48 0.39 23.10
C LYS A 126 -2.69 1.12 22.49
N LYS A 127 -2.78 2.45 22.66
CA LYS A 127 -3.86 3.27 22.08
C LYS A 127 -3.77 3.29 20.55
N VAL A 128 -2.58 3.54 19.99
CA VAL A 128 -2.32 3.48 18.54
C VAL A 128 -2.71 2.10 18.00
N ASN A 129 -2.30 1.03 18.69
CA ASN A 129 -2.63 -0.33 18.30
C ASN A 129 -4.15 -0.59 18.21
N LYS A 130 -4.90 -0.17 19.22
CA LYS A 130 -6.37 -0.28 19.21
C LYS A 130 -7.00 0.51 18.07
N MET A 131 -6.51 1.72 17.81
CA MET A 131 -6.99 2.58 16.74
C MET A 131 -6.78 1.94 15.37
N VAL A 132 -5.57 1.45 15.09
CA VAL A 132 -5.23 0.76 13.84
C VAL A 132 -6.08 -0.48 13.64
N ASN A 133 -6.22 -1.32 14.67
CA ASN A 133 -7.05 -2.53 14.58
C ASN A 133 -8.52 -2.23 14.30
N LYS A 134 -9.07 -1.17 14.92
CA LYS A 134 -10.44 -0.72 14.66
C LYS A 134 -10.58 -0.26 13.20
N TYR A 135 -9.62 0.52 12.70
CA TYR A 135 -9.64 1.04 11.33
C TYR A 135 -9.58 -0.10 10.30
N ILE A 136 -8.60 -1.02 10.45
CA ILE A 136 -8.45 -2.18 9.55
C ILE A 136 -9.70 -3.05 9.55
N LYS A 137 -10.31 -3.28 10.72
CA LYS A 137 -11.56 -4.07 10.81
C LYS A 137 -12.70 -3.45 10.00
N ASN A 138 -12.89 -2.13 10.10
CA ASN A 138 -13.91 -1.41 9.36
C ASN A 138 -13.62 -1.37 7.85
N LEU A 139 -12.34 -1.35 7.47
CA LEU A 139 -11.93 -1.39 6.06
C LEU A 139 -12.31 -2.72 5.39
N MET A 140 -12.23 -3.83 6.13
CA MET A 140 -12.50 -5.19 5.62
C MET A 140 -13.99 -5.53 5.47
N THR A 141 -14.91 -4.72 6.00
CA THR A 141 -16.36 -4.95 5.87
C THR A 141 -16.96 -4.44 4.56
N THR A 142 -16.15 -3.82 3.71
CA THR A 142 -16.61 -3.29 2.42
C THR A 142 -16.70 -4.44 1.41
N ASN A 143 -17.92 -4.86 1.09
CA ASN A 143 -18.22 -5.96 0.16
C ASN A 143 -17.71 -5.66 -1.26
N GLN A 144 -17.02 -6.63 -1.86
CA GLN A 144 -16.59 -6.61 -3.26
C GLN A 144 -17.62 -7.38 -4.09
N ASN A 145 -18.53 -6.67 -4.73
CA ASN A 145 -19.32 -7.26 -5.82
C ASN A 145 -18.48 -7.13 -7.09
N SER A 146 -17.95 -8.24 -7.60
CA SER A 146 -17.15 -8.23 -8.83
C SER A 146 -18.07 -8.00 -10.03
N SER A 147 -18.17 -6.74 -10.46
CA SER A 147 -18.72 -6.41 -11.77
C SER A 147 -17.71 -6.83 -12.86
N PRO A 148 -18.15 -7.14 -14.08
CA PRO A 148 -17.24 -7.31 -15.21
C PRO A 148 -16.37 -6.05 -15.37
N LEU A 149 -15.05 -6.23 -15.36
CA LEU A 149 -14.08 -5.12 -15.48
C LEU A 149 -13.54 -5.04 -16.90
N SER A 150 -13.46 -3.82 -17.44
CA SER A 150 -12.65 -3.54 -18.63
C SER A 150 -11.17 -3.84 -18.36
N PRO A 151 -10.32 -3.97 -19.40
CA PRO A 151 -8.87 -4.14 -19.22
C PRO A 151 -8.27 -3.06 -18.29
N ILE A 152 -8.63 -1.79 -18.49
CA ILE A 152 -8.19 -0.67 -17.66
C ILE A 152 -8.74 -0.80 -16.24
N GLY A 153 -10.02 -1.20 -16.11
CA GLY A 153 -10.61 -1.43 -14.80
C GLY A 153 -9.87 -2.48 -13.98
N LYS A 154 -9.39 -3.56 -14.62
CA LYS A 154 -8.57 -4.58 -13.95
C LYS A 154 -7.24 -4.03 -13.46
N ILE A 155 -6.56 -3.22 -14.27
CA ILE A 155 -5.29 -2.57 -13.89
C ILE A 155 -5.49 -1.69 -12.65
N LEU A 156 -6.51 -0.82 -12.67
CA LEU A 156 -6.80 0.08 -11.55
C LEU A 156 -7.21 -0.69 -10.29
N LYS A 157 -8.00 -1.75 -10.45
CA LYS A 157 -8.45 -2.59 -9.33
C LYS A 157 -7.31 -3.38 -8.71
N GLU A 158 -6.36 -3.81 -9.53
CA GLU A 158 -5.13 -4.45 -9.09
C GLU A 158 -4.20 -3.47 -8.35
N ALA A 159 -4.01 -2.26 -8.89
CA ALA A 159 -3.26 -1.20 -8.22
C ALA A 159 -3.82 -0.92 -6.82
N GLU A 160 -5.14 -0.74 -6.72
CA GLU A 160 -5.83 -0.55 -5.45
C GLU A 160 -5.52 -1.69 -4.45
N SER A 161 -5.53 -2.93 -4.89
CA SER A 161 -5.23 -4.09 -4.03
C SER A 161 -3.81 -4.04 -3.49
N ILE A 162 -2.84 -3.69 -4.34
CA ILE A 162 -1.43 -3.54 -3.97
C ILE A 162 -1.25 -2.37 -2.99
N ASP A 163 -1.87 -1.21 -3.25
CA ASP A 163 -1.85 -0.06 -2.35
C ASP A 163 -2.39 -0.42 -0.96
N LEU A 164 -3.57 -1.04 -0.92
CA LEU A 164 -4.21 -1.49 0.32
C LEU A 164 -3.29 -2.45 1.08
N SER A 165 -2.64 -3.39 0.40
CA SER A 165 -1.72 -4.36 1.01
C SER A 165 -0.53 -3.67 1.69
N ILE A 166 0.15 -2.78 0.96
CA ILE A 166 1.35 -2.08 1.46
C ILE A 166 1.00 -1.13 2.60
N LEU A 167 -0.05 -0.30 2.45
CA LEU A 167 -0.47 0.64 3.49
C LEU A 167 -0.96 -0.08 4.76
N LYS A 168 -1.70 -1.19 4.63
CA LYS A 168 -2.08 -2.04 5.78
C LYS A 168 -0.84 -2.58 6.49
N SER A 169 0.15 -3.06 5.73
CA SER A 169 1.39 -3.61 6.29
C SER A 169 2.17 -2.53 7.06
N LEU A 170 2.25 -1.32 6.50
CA LEU A 170 2.82 -0.16 7.20
C LEU A 170 2.09 0.13 8.52
N LEU A 171 0.76 0.16 8.54
CA LEU A 171 0.00 0.38 9.78
C LEU A 171 0.23 -0.70 10.84
N VAL A 172 0.37 -1.96 10.44
CA VAL A 172 0.68 -3.08 11.35
C VAL A 172 2.07 -2.87 11.98
N VAL A 173 3.05 -2.46 11.18
CA VAL A 173 4.41 -2.10 11.66
C VAL A 173 4.35 -0.91 12.62
N LEU A 174 3.71 0.19 12.22
CA LEU A 174 3.61 1.41 13.00
C LEU A 174 2.81 1.24 14.30
N SER A 175 1.92 0.25 14.39
CA SER A 175 1.18 -0.07 15.61
C SER A 175 1.92 -1.01 16.56
N GLY A 176 3.15 -1.44 16.21
CA GLY A 176 3.97 -2.32 17.04
C GLY A 176 3.36 -3.72 17.23
N GLN A 177 2.46 -4.14 16.32
CA GLN A 177 1.90 -5.48 16.32
C GLN A 177 3.02 -6.50 16.14
N LYS A 178 2.84 -7.70 16.73
CA LYS A 178 3.75 -8.81 16.48
C LYS A 178 3.54 -9.22 15.02
N ASP A 179 4.61 -9.36 14.26
CA ASP A 179 4.55 -10.16 13.03
C ASP A 179 4.14 -11.55 13.49
N THR A 180 2.87 -11.92 13.34
CA THR A 180 2.58 -13.34 13.26
C THR A 180 3.33 -13.78 12.01
N PRO A 181 4.23 -14.78 12.07
CA PRO A 181 4.89 -15.32 10.90
C PRO A 181 3.82 -16.11 10.14
N THR A 182 2.92 -15.37 9.52
CA THR A 182 1.89 -15.90 8.67
C THR A 182 2.34 -15.54 7.28
N LYS A 183 3.15 -16.45 6.71
CA LYS A 183 3.23 -16.74 5.27
C LYS A 183 1.83 -16.78 4.60
N LYS A 184 0.76 -16.82 5.41
CA LYS A 184 -0.65 -16.73 5.02
C LYS A 184 -1.17 -15.30 4.80
N SER A 185 -0.64 -14.21 5.37
CA SER A 185 -1.28 -12.88 5.23
C SER A 185 -1.14 -12.31 3.81
N TRP A 186 0.05 -12.37 3.24
CA TRP A 186 0.31 -11.92 1.87
C TRP A 186 -0.43 -12.81 0.85
N SER A 187 -0.37 -14.14 1.04
CA SER A 187 -1.05 -15.11 0.19
C SER A 187 -2.58 -15.11 0.35
N THR A 188 -3.14 -14.76 1.51
CA THR A 188 -4.62 -14.72 1.71
C THR A 188 -5.26 -13.39 1.32
N LEU A 189 -4.51 -12.29 1.34
CA LEU A 189 -4.99 -11.01 0.79
C LEU A 189 -5.00 -11.03 -0.74
N LEU A 190 -3.96 -11.60 -1.37
CA LEU A 190 -3.92 -11.82 -2.81
C LEU A 190 -4.87 -12.94 -3.26
N SER A 191 -4.91 -14.11 -2.59
CA SER A 191 -5.77 -15.22 -3.04
C SER A 191 -7.28 -15.03 -2.83
N LYS A 192 -7.70 -14.12 -1.94
CA LYS A 192 -9.10 -13.69 -1.87
C LYS A 192 -9.49 -12.75 -3.00
N PHE A 193 -8.51 -12.15 -3.67
CA PHE A 193 -8.70 -11.18 -4.74
C PHE A 193 -8.42 -11.76 -6.14
N THR A 194 -7.67 -12.86 -6.22
CA THR A 194 -7.36 -13.57 -7.45
C THR A 194 -7.90 -15.00 -7.41
N GLN A 195 -9.22 -15.17 -7.53
CA GLN A 195 -9.72 -16.43 -8.06
C GLN A 195 -9.56 -16.42 -9.58
N SER A 196 -8.37 -16.81 -10.02
CA SER A 196 -8.11 -17.58 -11.23
C SER A 196 -6.59 -17.71 -11.41
N THR A 197 -6.14 -18.96 -11.48
CA THR A 197 -4.90 -19.48 -12.08
C THR A 197 -3.90 -20.12 -11.11
N SER A 198 -3.37 -21.25 -11.58
CA SER A 198 -2.89 -22.45 -10.90
C SER A 198 -1.76 -22.34 -9.87
N ARG A 199 -1.87 -23.18 -8.84
CA ARG A 199 -0.85 -23.57 -7.86
C ARG A 199 0.40 -24.14 -8.54
N VAL A 200 1.58 -23.62 -8.20
CA VAL A 200 2.83 -24.39 -8.17
C VAL A 200 3.56 -24.07 -6.88
N HIS A 201 3.95 -25.13 -6.18
CA HIS A 201 4.67 -25.11 -4.91
C HIS A 201 6.18 -25.09 -5.21
N SER A 202 6.92 -24.21 -4.56
CA SER A 202 8.38 -24.36 -4.42
C SER A 202 8.78 -23.89 -3.03
N GLU A 203 9.36 -24.80 -2.27
CA GLU A 203 10.08 -24.53 -1.04
C GLU A 203 11.46 -24.01 -1.40
N VAL A 204 11.74 -22.75 -1.07
CA VAL A 204 13.09 -22.23 -0.99
C VAL A 204 13.20 -21.50 0.33
N ASP A 205 14.05 -22.02 1.22
CA ASP A 205 14.55 -21.32 2.38
C ASP A 205 15.27 -20.07 1.89
N GLN A 206 14.71 -18.91 2.23
CA GLN A 206 15.27 -17.62 1.85
C GLN A 206 15.43 -16.80 3.11
N GLU A 207 16.68 -16.41 3.37
CA GLU A 207 17.07 -15.46 4.39
C GLU A 207 16.19 -14.22 4.25
N SER A 208 15.27 -14.09 5.20
CA SER A 208 14.44 -12.92 5.38
C SER A 208 15.37 -11.72 5.48
N GLY A 209 15.30 -10.82 4.50
CA GLY A 209 15.77 -9.45 4.66
C GLY A 209 14.89 -8.81 5.74
N ASP A 210 15.17 -9.17 6.99
CA ASP A 210 14.47 -8.70 8.16
C ASP A 210 14.70 -7.20 8.20
N MET A 211 13.73 -6.47 7.67
CA MET A 211 13.72 -5.02 7.74
C MET A 211 13.70 -4.71 9.23
N ASP A 212 14.80 -4.21 9.77
CA ASP A 212 15.03 -4.00 11.19
C ASP A 212 14.14 -2.88 11.77
N LEU A 213 12.84 -3.16 11.77
CA LEU A 213 11.76 -2.38 12.37
C LEU A 213 11.61 -2.77 13.85
N SER A 214 12.51 -3.60 14.36
CA SER A 214 12.69 -3.87 15.79
C SER A 214 12.92 -2.58 16.57
N SER A 215 13.50 -1.56 15.90
CA SER A 215 13.67 -0.21 16.42
C SER A 215 12.37 0.41 16.94
N LEU A 216 11.23 0.21 16.27
CA LEU A 216 9.91 0.75 16.69
C LEU A 216 9.27 -0.01 17.89
N ARG A 217 9.86 -1.13 18.35
CA ARG A 217 9.33 -2.01 19.41
C ARG A 217 10.01 -1.81 20.77
N ILE A 218 10.37 -0.56 21.10
CA ILE A 218 11.16 -0.16 22.27
C ILE A 218 10.59 -0.66 23.62
N HIS A 219 9.25 -0.68 23.77
CA HIS A 219 8.60 -1.09 25.02
C HIS A 219 8.80 -2.57 25.40
N LYS A 220 9.26 -3.43 24.48
CA LYS A 220 9.48 -4.87 24.73
C LYS A 220 10.92 -5.20 25.16
N SER A 221 11.88 -4.33 24.86
CA SER A 221 13.31 -4.50 25.20
C SER A 221 13.74 -3.65 26.41
N ALA A 222 12.88 -2.74 26.88
CA ALA A 222 13.21 -1.74 27.89
C ALA A 222 13.63 -2.29 29.27
N LYS A 223 13.32 -3.55 29.59
CA LYS A 223 13.44 -4.07 30.96
C LYS A 223 14.88 -4.15 31.50
N ASN A 224 15.89 -4.13 30.62
CA ASN A 224 17.31 -4.23 30.98
C ASN A 224 18.22 -3.25 30.20
N MET A 225 17.66 -2.28 29.50
CA MET A 225 18.43 -1.37 28.63
C MET A 225 18.80 -0.09 29.38
N ASP A 226 20.08 0.30 29.35
CA ASP A 226 20.50 1.57 29.93
C ASP A 226 19.94 2.77 29.13
N SER A 227 19.82 3.92 29.79
CA SER A 227 19.24 5.13 29.20
C SER A 227 19.96 5.61 27.94
N LYS A 228 21.28 5.41 27.84
CA LYS A 228 22.06 5.84 26.67
C LYS A 228 21.74 4.97 25.46
N THR A 229 21.69 3.66 25.65
CA THR A 229 21.31 2.71 24.59
C THR A 229 19.86 2.93 24.15
N MET A 230 18.94 3.18 25.09
CA MET A 230 17.54 3.48 24.78
C MET A 230 17.40 4.78 23.96
N LEU A 231 18.15 5.83 24.31
CA LEU A 231 18.17 7.08 23.54
C LEU A 231 18.74 6.90 22.14
N MET A 232 19.75 6.05 21.95
CA MET A 232 20.28 5.73 20.62
C MET A 232 19.21 5.04 19.75
N GLN A 233 18.51 4.04 20.30
CA GLN A 233 17.43 3.35 19.59
C GLN A 233 16.27 4.30 19.25
N LEU A 234 15.86 5.17 20.19
CA LEU A 234 14.81 6.15 19.96
C LEU A 234 15.16 7.14 18.84
N ARG A 235 16.43 7.56 18.74
CA ARG A 235 16.89 8.44 17.65
C ARG A 235 16.88 7.72 16.31
N ALA A 236 17.31 6.46 16.27
CA ALA A 236 17.23 5.64 15.06
C ALA A 236 15.78 5.49 14.58
N SER A 237 14.84 5.25 15.48
CA SER A 237 13.41 5.20 15.16
C SER A 237 12.86 6.53 14.64
N GLU A 238 13.29 7.65 15.22
CA GLU A 238 12.87 8.99 14.77
C GLU A 238 13.36 9.30 13.34
N MET A 239 14.59 8.92 13.00
CA MET A 239 15.11 9.05 11.62
C MET A 239 14.33 8.19 10.63
N LEU A 240 14.04 6.94 10.98
CA LEU A 240 13.22 6.05 10.14
C LEU A 240 11.79 6.59 9.96
N ILE A 241 11.20 7.14 11.02
CA ILE A 241 9.87 7.77 10.93
C ILE A 241 9.89 8.96 9.99
N GLN A 242 10.92 9.80 10.05
CA GLN A 242 11.07 10.94 9.16
C GLN A 242 11.16 10.49 7.68
N GLU A 243 11.93 9.44 7.39
CA GLU A 243 12.01 8.88 6.04
C GLU A 243 10.67 8.35 5.53
N ILE A 244 9.93 7.63 6.39
CA ILE A 244 8.59 7.12 6.08
C ILE A 244 7.60 8.27 5.86
N GLU A 245 7.71 9.35 6.64
CA GLU A 245 6.85 10.54 6.55
C GLU A 245 6.97 11.20 5.17
N GLU A 246 8.20 11.37 4.69
CA GLU A 246 8.49 11.93 3.37
C GLU A 246 7.94 11.04 2.24
N CYS A 247 8.13 9.73 2.35
CA CYS A 247 7.61 8.78 1.36
C CYS A 247 6.07 8.75 1.34
N LEU A 248 5.43 8.76 2.52
CA LEU A 248 3.96 8.81 2.64
C LEU A 248 3.39 10.11 2.10
N GLU A 249 4.02 11.25 2.37
CA GLU A 249 3.59 12.54 1.86
C GLU A 249 3.65 12.57 0.32
N ALA A 250 4.71 12.02 -0.27
CA ALA A 250 4.82 11.90 -1.73
C ALA A 250 3.73 11.00 -2.32
N LEU A 251 3.48 9.84 -1.71
CA LEU A 251 2.39 8.93 -2.12
C LEU A 251 1.01 9.57 -1.94
N PHE A 252 0.76 10.29 -0.84
CA PHE A 252 -0.51 10.95 -0.60
C PHE A 252 -0.84 11.94 -1.72
N ARG A 253 0.15 12.74 -2.13
CA ARG A 253 -0.01 13.70 -3.24
C ARG A 253 -0.30 13.00 -4.57
N SER A 254 0.38 11.89 -4.88
CA SER A 254 0.12 11.14 -6.11
C SER A 254 -1.27 10.49 -6.08
N LEU A 255 -1.72 9.94 -4.95
CA LEU A 255 -3.08 9.38 -4.80
C LEU A 255 -4.16 10.45 -5.00
N VAL A 256 -3.99 11.64 -4.42
CA VAL A 256 -4.91 12.77 -4.62
C VAL A 256 -4.94 13.17 -6.08
N ARG A 257 -3.78 13.25 -6.75
CA ARG A 257 -3.70 13.55 -8.19
C ARG A 257 -4.45 12.51 -9.02
N THR A 258 -4.19 11.22 -8.78
CA THR A 258 -4.90 10.12 -9.47
C THR A 258 -6.42 10.24 -9.29
N ARG A 259 -6.88 10.50 -8.07
CA ARG A 259 -8.31 10.71 -7.79
C ARG A 259 -8.88 11.90 -8.57
N VAL A 260 -8.18 13.02 -8.61
CA VAL A 260 -8.60 14.21 -9.39
C VAL A 260 -8.68 13.87 -10.88
N SER A 261 -7.69 13.16 -11.43
CA SER A 261 -7.69 12.75 -12.83
C SER A 261 -8.86 11.81 -13.16
N LEU A 262 -9.18 10.86 -12.27
CA LEU A 262 -10.37 10.02 -12.41
C LEU A 262 -11.66 10.84 -12.38
N LEU A 263 -11.81 11.73 -11.40
CA LEU A 263 -12.99 12.60 -11.29
C LEU A 263 -13.19 13.46 -12.53
N ASN A 264 -12.10 14.02 -13.08
CA ASN A 264 -12.17 14.85 -14.29
C ASN A 264 -12.65 14.05 -15.50
N VAL A 265 -12.19 12.81 -15.69
CA VAL A 265 -12.61 11.95 -16.81
C VAL A 265 -14.06 11.45 -16.65
N ILE A 266 -14.48 11.19 -15.40
CA ILE A 266 -15.80 10.61 -15.10
C ILE A 266 -16.90 11.68 -15.04
N SER A 267 -16.57 12.92 -14.68
CA SER A 267 -17.56 14.00 -14.50
C SER A 267 -17.83 14.83 -15.77
N HIS A 268 -17.15 14.51 -16.88
CA HIS A 268 -17.29 15.16 -18.18
C HIS A 268 -18.02 14.29 -19.19
#